data_AF-A0A0C3DT36-F1
#
_entry.id   AF-A0A0C3DT36-F1
#
_cell.length_a   1.000
_cell.length_b   1.000
_cell.length_c   1.000
_cell.angle_alpha   90.00
_cell.angle_beta   90.00
_cell.angle_gamma   90.00
#
_symmetry.space_group_name_H-M   'P 1'
#
loop_
_entity.id
_entity.type
_entity.pdbx_description
1 polymer ?
#
loop_
_entity_poly.entity_id
_entity_poly.type
_entity_poly.pdbx_seq_one_letter_code
_entity_poly.pdbx_strand_id
1 'polypeptide(L)'
;WPNIGEFLGDKNQDMPKNGEIIDPWINRVSDLGIPVSEAGMEMCRKLSRECEKRDQHAKGIHIYNDWNGWGMSEVMANHLKDFNRDIFKKKISPFKKWAYTEAVACFFKGEDLTEWMGNEDGDGVKGIINMLGVMILTTFEMLSEHDLFKPNSEIKNLPIICLMLLDFVENEACDCDINWGCEVVRACDEAGIKLENLIRKQVSVSKDMLDTLRELYMEKKLSSEHAAEEDEGNGYKTFA
;
A
#
# COMPACT_ATOMS: atom_id res chain seq x y z
N TRP A 1 18.23 -5.20 -6.06
CA TRP A 1 17.79 -3.96 -5.39
C TRP A 1 18.50 -3.86 -4.05
N PRO A 2 18.95 -2.68 -3.59
CA PRO A 2 19.56 -2.59 -2.27
C PRO A 2 18.50 -2.96 -1.24
N ASN A 3 18.83 -3.92 -0.38
CA ASN A 3 17.99 -4.39 0.71
C ASN A 3 17.57 -3.18 1.58
N ILE A 4 16.33 -3.14 2.10
CA ILE A 4 15.90 -2.03 2.98
C ILE A 4 16.83 -1.85 4.19
N GLY A 5 17.49 -2.92 4.64
CA GLY A 5 18.58 -2.93 5.61
C GLY A 5 19.88 -2.29 5.11
N GLU A 6 20.24 -2.43 3.83
CA GLU A 6 21.33 -1.68 3.21
C GLU A 6 20.97 -0.20 3.10
N PHE A 7 19.72 0.12 2.74
CA PHE A 7 19.22 1.49 2.80
C PHE A 7 19.35 2.04 4.21
N LEU A 8 18.76 1.40 5.23
CA LEU A 8 18.82 1.81 6.64
C LEU A 8 20.25 1.92 7.20
N GLY A 9 21.21 1.18 6.64
CA GLY A 9 22.62 1.22 7.01
C GLY A 9 23.45 2.28 6.28
N ASP A 10 22.90 2.93 5.25
CA ASP A 10 23.61 3.94 4.47
C ASP A 10 23.76 5.25 5.26
N LYS A 11 25.01 5.66 5.50
CA LYS A 11 25.33 6.91 6.20
C LYS A 11 25.08 8.16 5.35
N ASN A 12 24.83 7.99 4.05
CA ASN A 12 24.56 9.06 3.10
C ASN A 12 23.07 9.19 2.77
N GLN A 13 22.18 8.63 3.61
CA GLN A 13 20.74 8.81 3.46
C GLN A 13 20.35 10.29 3.49
N ASP A 14 19.73 10.76 2.39
CA ASP A 14 19.09 12.08 2.31
C ASP A 14 17.66 12.00 2.86
N MET A 15 17.54 11.65 4.14
CA MET A 15 16.27 11.45 4.85
C MET A 15 16.11 12.45 6.01
N PRO A 16 14.87 12.89 6.31
CA PRO A 16 14.61 13.70 7.50
C PRO A 16 15.02 12.94 8.76
N LYS A 17 15.70 13.64 9.68
CA LYS A 17 16.03 13.07 10.99
C LYS A 17 14.78 12.94 11.85
N ASN A 18 14.88 12.14 12.92
CA ASN A 18 13.74 11.95 13.81
C ASN A 18 13.25 13.29 14.38
N GLY A 19 11.96 13.60 14.19
CA GLY A 19 11.35 14.88 14.56
C GLY A 19 11.45 16.02 13.55
N GLU A 20 12.10 15.83 12.39
CA GLU A 20 12.15 16.85 11.33
C GLU A 20 10.89 16.84 10.44
N ILE A 21 10.49 18.04 9.99
CA ILE A 21 9.35 18.21 9.08
C ILE A 21 9.72 17.66 7.70
N ILE A 22 8.81 16.89 7.09
CA ILE A 22 9.07 16.18 5.84
C ILE A 22 9.04 17.10 4.60
N ASP A 23 8.36 18.25 4.66
CA ASP A 23 8.15 19.20 3.56
C ASP A 23 9.41 19.61 2.77
N PRO A 24 10.54 19.96 3.41
CA PRO A 24 11.78 20.29 2.70
C PRO A 24 12.40 19.08 2.00
N TRP A 25 12.03 17.87 2.42
CA TRP A 25 12.59 16.61 1.97
C TRP A 25 11.75 15.94 0.90
N ILE A 26 10.47 16.27 0.71
CA ILE A 26 9.60 15.53 -0.24
C ILE A 26 10.14 15.46 -1.67
N ASN A 27 10.90 16.49 -2.07
CA ASN A 27 11.55 16.62 -3.38
C ASN A 27 13.05 16.27 -3.35
N ARG A 28 13.62 16.07 -2.16
CA ARG A 28 15.05 15.79 -1.91
C ARG A 28 15.32 14.39 -1.44
N VAL A 29 14.34 13.70 -0.85
CA VAL A 29 14.42 12.27 -0.56
C VAL A 29 14.90 11.65 -1.86
N SER A 30 16.17 11.29 -1.85
CA SER A 30 16.93 11.08 -3.07
C SER A 30 16.29 9.96 -3.88
N ASP A 31 16.81 9.71 -5.08
CA ASP A 31 16.52 8.47 -5.83
C ASP A 31 16.70 7.18 -4.98
N LEU A 32 17.21 7.29 -3.73
CA LEU A 32 17.43 6.22 -2.76
C LEU A 32 16.39 6.10 -1.63
N GLY A 33 15.51 7.08 -1.35
CA GLY A 33 14.63 7.04 -0.16
C GLY A 33 13.12 7.17 -0.40
N ILE A 34 12.31 6.81 0.60
CA ILE A 34 10.84 6.97 0.60
C ILE A 34 10.46 7.83 1.82
N PRO A 35 9.77 8.97 1.65
CA PRO A 35 9.28 9.77 2.78
C PRO A 35 8.18 8.98 3.51
N VAL A 36 8.45 8.56 4.75
CA VAL A 36 7.53 7.77 5.58
C VAL A 36 7.45 8.41 6.97
N SER A 37 6.26 8.40 7.59
CA SER A 37 6.13 8.85 8.97
C SER A 37 6.87 7.94 9.96
N GLU A 38 7.26 8.47 11.12
CA GLU A 38 7.86 7.66 12.19
C GLU A 38 6.94 6.51 12.62
N ALA A 39 5.63 6.77 12.69
CA ALA A 39 4.64 5.76 13.04
C ALA A 39 4.53 4.65 11.98
N GLY A 40 4.51 5.02 10.69
CA GLY A 40 4.50 4.08 9.58
C GLY A 40 5.76 3.21 9.55
N MET A 41 6.93 3.82 9.77
CA MET A 41 8.19 3.09 9.81
C MET A 41 8.28 2.14 11.02
N GLU A 42 7.79 2.54 12.20
CA GLU A 42 7.78 1.65 13.35
C GLU A 42 6.84 0.44 13.14
N MET A 43 5.69 0.66 12.51
CA MET A 43 4.80 -0.43 12.10
C MET A 43 5.45 -1.33 11.04
N CYS A 44 6.13 -0.76 10.04
CA CYS A 44 6.88 -1.53 9.03
C CYS A 44 7.94 -2.42 9.69
N ARG A 45 8.75 -1.88 10.61
CA ARG A 45 9.75 -2.66 11.36
C ARG A 45 9.11 -3.76 12.21
N LYS A 46 7.93 -3.50 12.78
CA LYS A 46 7.17 -4.53 13.50
C LYS A 46 6.79 -5.67 12.56
N LEU A 47 6.32 -5.38 11.35
CA LEU A 47 6.02 -6.41 10.34
C LEU A 47 7.26 -7.27 10.02
N SER A 48 8.39 -6.64 9.67
CA SER A 48 9.65 -7.36 9.39
C SER A 48 10.09 -8.24 10.55
N ARG A 49 10.10 -7.72 11.79
CA ARG A 49 10.45 -8.50 12.98
C ARG A 49 9.50 -9.67 13.23
N GLU A 50 8.21 -9.51 12.93
CA GLU A 50 7.25 -10.61 13.06
C GLU A 50 7.48 -11.69 11.99
N CYS A 51 7.90 -11.32 10.78
CA CYS A 51 8.32 -12.28 9.75
C CYS A 51 9.62 -13.00 10.14
N GLU A 52 10.64 -12.28 10.62
CA GLU A 52 11.90 -12.87 11.12
C GLU A 52 11.68 -13.90 12.23
N LYS A 53 10.71 -13.66 13.14
CA LYS A 53 10.32 -14.61 14.18
C LYS A 53 9.76 -15.92 13.61
N ARG A 54 9.32 -15.94 12.36
CA ARG A 54 8.72 -17.09 11.67
C ARG A 54 9.64 -17.68 10.60
N ASP A 55 10.69 -16.97 10.23
CA ASP A 55 11.67 -17.38 9.23
C ASP A 55 12.45 -18.63 9.68
N GLN A 56 12.26 -19.72 8.95
CA GLN A 56 12.95 -20.99 9.18
C GLN A 56 14.42 -20.94 8.72
N HIS A 57 14.72 -20.20 7.65
CA HIS A 57 16.06 -20.07 7.07
C HIS A 57 16.98 -19.32 8.02
N ALA A 58 16.52 -18.18 8.55
CA ALA A 58 17.25 -17.43 9.58
C ALA A 58 17.54 -18.27 10.83
N LYS A 59 16.72 -19.29 11.10
CA LYS A 59 16.87 -20.21 12.22
C LYS A 59 17.66 -21.49 11.89
N GLY A 60 18.05 -21.68 10.63
CA GLY A 60 18.76 -22.88 10.17
C GLY A 60 17.94 -24.17 10.34
N ILE A 61 16.61 -24.08 10.28
CA ILE A 61 15.71 -25.23 10.38
C ILE A 61 14.90 -25.36 9.09
N HIS A 62 14.49 -26.59 8.78
CA HIS A 62 13.55 -26.86 7.69
C HIS A 62 12.29 -27.48 8.29
N ILE A 63 11.15 -26.82 8.06
CA ILE A 63 9.84 -27.31 8.48
C ILE A 63 9.08 -27.78 7.23
N TYR A 64 8.83 -26.88 6.28
CA TYR A 64 8.26 -27.16 4.95
C TYR A 64 8.73 -26.09 3.94
N ASN A 65 8.53 -26.33 2.63
CA ASN A 65 9.09 -25.47 1.57
C ASN A 65 8.57 -24.03 1.60
N ASP A 66 7.28 -23.84 1.91
CA ASP A 66 6.58 -22.54 1.89
C ASP A 66 6.28 -22.02 3.32
N TRP A 67 6.90 -22.61 4.35
CA TRP A 67 6.67 -22.28 5.76
C TRP A 67 6.74 -20.78 6.05
N ASN A 68 7.71 -20.10 5.45
CA ASN A 68 7.88 -18.66 5.60
C ASN A 68 6.73 -17.86 4.95
N GLY A 69 6.18 -18.34 3.84
CA GLY A 69 4.97 -17.81 3.22
C GLY A 69 3.77 -17.90 4.17
N TRP A 70 3.57 -19.03 4.84
CA TRP A 70 2.54 -19.17 5.88
C TRP A 70 2.77 -18.18 7.03
N GLY A 71 4.02 -18.01 7.42
CA GLY A 71 4.42 -17.04 8.43
C GLY A 71 4.05 -15.62 8.04
N MET A 72 4.33 -15.20 6.80
CA MET A 72 3.97 -13.87 6.30
C MET A 72 2.45 -13.67 6.22
N SER A 73 1.69 -14.69 5.79
CA SER A 73 0.22 -14.67 5.82
C SER A 73 -0.33 -14.38 7.22
N GLU A 74 0.23 -15.02 8.25
CA GLU A 74 -0.16 -14.77 9.64
C GLU A 74 0.16 -13.32 10.09
N VAL A 75 1.32 -12.79 9.69
CA VAL A 75 1.71 -11.41 10.00
C VAL A 75 0.75 -10.40 9.36
N MET A 76 0.42 -10.57 8.08
CA MET A 76 -0.52 -9.71 7.36
C MET A 76 -1.93 -9.79 7.95
N ALA A 77 -2.41 -10.98 8.29
CA ALA A 77 -3.70 -11.16 8.96
C ALA A 77 -3.76 -10.46 10.33
N ASN A 78 -2.67 -10.52 11.11
CA ASN A 78 -2.57 -9.81 12.38
C ASN A 78 -2.53 -8.28 12.19
N HIS A 79 -1.88 -7.78 11.14
CA HIS A 79 -1.88 -6.35 10.80
C HIS A 79 -3.29 -5.85 10.46
N LEU A 80 -4.03 -6.59 9.63
CA LEU A 80 -5.43 -6.32 9.31
C LEU A 80 -6.33 -6.31 10.55
N LYS A 81 -6.10 -7.24 11.48
CA LYS A 81 -6.82 -7.29 12.77
C LYS A 81 -6.53 -6.05 13.62
N ASP A 82 -5.27 -5.65 13.71
CA ASP A 82 -4.87 -4.43 14.42
C ASP A 82 -5.48 -3.18 13.78
N PHE A 83 -5.51 -3.10 12.45
CA PHE A 83 -6.16 -2.01 11.70
C PHE A 83 -7.65 -1.93 12.01
N ASN A 84 -8.38 -3.05 11.85
CA ASN A 84 -9.83 -3.09 12.05
C ASN A 84 -10.23 -2.68 13.47
N ARG A 85 -9.41 -3.03 14.46
CA ARG A 85 -9.58 -2.58 15.84
C ARG A 85 -9.51 -1.05 15.98
N ASP A 86 -8.69 -0.38 15.17
CA ASP A 86 -8.26 1.00 15.39
C ASP A 86 -8.87 2.02 14.42
N ILE A 87 -9.21 1.62 13.19
CA ILE A 87 -9.71 2.51 12.12
C ILE A 87 -10.97 3.30 12.52
N PHE A 88 -11.89 2.68 13.27
CA PHE A 88 -13.15 3.33 13.69
C PHE A 88 -13.05 4.07 15.03
N LYS A 89 -11.90 4.04 15.71
CA LYS A 89 -11.74 4.71 17.01
C LYS A 89 -11.53 6.22 16.82
N LYS A 90 -12.46 7.02 17.37
CA LYS A 90 -12.39 8.50 17.36
C LYS A 90 -11.16 9.08 18.04
N LYS A 91 -10.56 8.37 19.00
CA LYS A 91 -9.38 8.82 19.74
C LYS A 91 -8.07 8.62 18.98
N ILE A 92 -8.09 7.88 17.87
CA ILE A 92 -6.89 7.62 17.06
C ILE A 92 -6.88 8.66 15.94
N SER A 93 -5.78 9.43 15.86
CA SER A 93 -5.60 10.46 14.84
C SER A 93 -5.56 9.86 13.44
N PRO A 94 -6.05 10.55 12.40
CA PRO A 94 -5.95 10.12 11.00
C PRO A 94 -4.53 9.74 10.57
N PHE A 95 -3.51 10.48 11.00
CA PHE A 95 -2.10 10.17 10.73
C PHE A 95 -1.65 8.79 11.26
N LYS A 96 -2.15 8.37 12.43
CA LYS A 96 -1.86 7.05 13.00
C LYS A 96 -2.60 5.93 12.28
N LYS A 97 -3.74 6.23 11.67
CA LYS A 97 -4.48 5.28 10.83
C LYS A 97 -3.80 5.14 9.46
N TRP A 98 -3.33 6.25 8.89
CA TRP A 98 -2.50 6.26 7.68
C TRP A 98 -1.23 5.41 7.83
N ALA A 99 -0.62 5.40 9.01
CA ALA A 99 0.56 4.58 9.30
C ALA A 99 0.37 3.08 9.00
N TYR A 100 -0.85 2.53 9.05
CA TYR A 100 -1.12 1.15 8.65
C TYR A 100 -0.88 0.93 7.15
N THR A 101 -1.32 1.88 6.32
CA THR A 101 -1.15 1.86 4.87
C THR A 101 0.31 2.13 4.48
N GLU A 102 0.95 3.11 5.13
CA GLU A 102 2.39 3.36 4.95
C GLU A 102 3.21 2.11 5.23
N ALA A 103 2.95 1.46 6.37
CA ALA A 103 3.69 0.28 6.79
C ALA A 103 3.62 -0.85 5.78
N VAL A 104 2.42 -1.14 5.24
CA VAL A 104 2.23 -2.20 4.24
C VAL A 104 2.91 -1.86 2.93
N ALA A 105 2.76 -0.63 2.43
CA ALA A 105 3.43 -0.22 1.20
C ALA A 105 4.96 -0.33 1.33
N CYS A 106 5.53 0.15 2.43
CA CYS A 106 6.96 0.08 2.68
C CYS A 106 7.45 -1.35 2.89
N PHE A 107 6.68 -2.18 3.58
CA PHE A 107 6.99 -3.58 3.79
C PHE A 107 7.05 -4.33 2.46
N PHE A 108 6.01 -4.22 1.63
CA PHE A 108 6.00 -4.87 0.31
C PHE A 108 7.10 -4.39 -0.62
N LYS A 109 7.48 -3.12 -0.51
CA LYS A 109 8.59 -2.60 -1.31
C LYS A 109 9.96 -3.06 -0.81
N GLY A 110 10.09 -3.33 0.49
CA GLY A 110 11.36 -3.58 1.15
C GLY A 110 11.73 -5.05 1.34
N GLU A 111 10.75 -5.94 1.33
CA GLU A 111 10.90 -7.36 1.65
C GLU A 111 10.87 -8.25 0.41
N ASP A 112 11.44 -9.45 0.51
CA ASP A 112 11.28 -10.50 -0.49
C ASP A 112 9.93 -11.21 -0.27
N LEU A 113 9.04 -11.08 -1.25
CA LEU A 113 7.69 -11.65 -1.19
C LEU A 113 7.60 -13.01 -1.88
N THR A 114 8.70 -13.52 -2.44
CA THR A 114 8.72 -14.75 -3.26
C THR A 114 8.08 -15.94 -2.58
N GLU A 115 8.40 -16.18 -1.31
CA GLU A 115 7.85 -17.32 -0.55
C GLU A 115 6.38 -17.11 -0.16
N TRP A 116 5.93 -15.86 -0.07
CA TRP A 116 4.53 -15.54 0.19
C TRP A 116 3.68 -15.66 -1.08
N MET A 117 4.17 -15.19 -2.22
CA MET A 117 3.50 -15.34 -3.51
C MET A 117 3.50 -16.79 -4.00
N GLY A 118 4.55 -17.56 -3.68
CA GLY A 118 4.66 -18.98 -3.99
C GLY A 118 4.07 -19.93 -2.93
N ASN A 119 3.23 -19.42 -2.03
CA ASN A 119 2.59 -20.22 -0.97
C ASN A 119 1.61 -21.24 -1.57
N GLU A 120 1.55 -22.46 -1.02
CA GLU A 120 0.62 -23.50 -1.50
C GLU A 120 -0.86 -23.14 -1.28
N ASP A 121 -1.17 -22.20 -0.38
CA ASP A 121 -2.51 -21.62 -0.19
C ASP A 121 -2.68 -20.28 -0.92
N GLY A 122 -2.62 -20.33 -2.26
CA GLY A 122 -2.80 -19.16 -3.11
C GLY A 122 -4.14 -18.44 -2.92
N ASP A 123 -5.23 -19.18 -2.65
CA ASP A 123 -6.54 -18.59 -2.37
C ASP A 123 -6.54 -17.80 -1.05
N GLY A 124 -5.89 -18.33 -0.01
CA GLY A 124 -5.68 -17.62 1.26
C GLY A 124 -4.84 -16.35 1.08
N VAL A 125 -3.76 -16.41 0.31
CA VAL A 125 -2.92 -15.25 -0.02
C VAL A 125 -3.74 -14.18 -0.77
N LYS A 126 -4.47 -14.58 -1.82
CA LYS A 126 -5.39 -13.70 -2.57
C LYS A 126 -6.42 -13.05 -1.64
N GLY A 127 -6.99 -13.83 -0.71
CA GLY A 127 -7.94 -13.33 0.29
C GLY A 127 -7.32 -12.23 1.17
N ILE A 128 -6.09 -12.43 1.65
CA ILE A 128 -5.36 -11.44 2.45
C ILE A 128 -5.08 -10.17 1.63
N ILE A 129 -4.60 -10.30 0.40
CA ILE A 129 -4.30 -9.15 -0.47
C ILE A 129 -5.56 -8.33 -0.78
N ASN A 130 -6.71 -8.99 -1.00
CA ASN A 130 -7.98 -8.29 -1.18
C ASN A 130 -8.41 -7.54 0.10
N MET A 131 -8.23 -8.14 1.27
CA MET A 131 -8.52 -7.46 2.55
C MET A 131 -7.59 -6.27 2.79
N LEU A 132 -6.33 -6.34 2.36
CA LEU A 132 -5.42 -5.20 2.36
C LEU A 132 -5.89 -4.09 1.41
N GLY A 133 -6.41 -4.44 0.24
CA GLY A 133 -7.10 -3.49 -0.65
C GLY A 133 -8.24 -2.75 0.06
N VAL A 134 -9.11 -3.47 0.77
CA VAL A 134 -10.19 -2.89 1.57
C VAL A 134 -9.64 -1.96 2.65
N MET A 135 -8.58 -2.36 3.36
CA MET A 135 -7.90 -1.54 4.37
C MET A 135 -7.40 -0.21 3.76
N ILE A 136 -6.75 -0.27 2.60
CA ILE A 136 -6.18 0.88 1.90
C ILE A 136 -7.31 1.84 1.50
N LEU A 137 -8.36 1.36 0.83
CA LEU A 137 -9.48 2.18 0.38
C LEU A 137 -10.26 2.77 1.55
N THR A 138 -10.46 2.01 2.63
CA THR A 138 -11.08 2.51 3.88
C THR A 138 -10.24 3.63 4.48
N THR A 139 -8.91 3.54 4.39
CA THR A 139 -8.02 4.59 4.88
C THR A 139 -8.11 5.84 4.01
N PHE A 140 -8.23 5.71 2.68
CA PHE A 140 -8.46 6.86 1.80
C PHE A 140 -9.77 7.58 2.14
N GLU A 141 -10.87 6.84 2.31
CA GLU A 141 -12.16 7.43 2.69
C GLU A 141 -12.06 8.17 4.03
N MET A 142 -11.46 7.54 5.04
CA MET A 142 -11.23 8.18 6.34
C MET A 142 -10.36 9.44 6.20
N LEU A 143 -9.33 9.44 5.35
CA LEU A 143 -8.54 10.64 5.10
C LEU A 143 -9.34 11.71 4.36
N SER A 144 -10.23 11.35 3.44
CA SER A 144 -11.14 12.27 2.74
C SER A 144 -12.09 12.96 3.72
N GLU A 145 -12.72 12.20 4.65
CA GLU A 145 -13.59 12.74 5.71
C GLU A 145 -12.88 13.78 6.60
N HIS A 146 -11.57 13.67 6.71
CA HIS A 146 -10.71 14.57 7.49
C HIS A 146 -10.04 15.67 6.65
N ASP A 147 -10.40 15.83 5.38
CA ASP A 147 -9.80 16.81 4.45
C ASP A 147 -8.28 16.62 4.27
N LEU A 148 -7.83 15.36 4.36
CA LEU A 148 -6.43 14.95 4.27
C LEU A 148 -6.11 14.18 2.99
N PHE A 149 -7.08 13.60 2.27
CA PHE A 149 -6.83 12.92 1.00
C PHE A 149 -6.97 13.88 -0.20
N LYS A 150 -5.98 14.75 -0.38
CA LYS A 150 -6.01 15.80 -1.41
C LYS A 150 -4.61 16.27 -1.83
N PRO A 151 -4.49 16.97 -2.96
CA PRO A 151 -3.28 17.68 -3.33
C PRO A 151 -2.82 18.63 -2.22
N ASN A 152 -1.51 18.71 -2.00
CA ASN A 152 -0.90 19.56 -0.98
C ASN A 152 -1.34 19.26 0.47
N SER A 153 -1.89 18.07 0.73
CA SER A 153 -2.22 17.58 2.08
C SER A 153 -1.06 17.73 3.07
N GLU A 154 -1.38 17.74 4.37
CA GLU A 154 -0.41 17.57 5.45
C GLU A 154 0.27 16.19 5.38
N ILE A 155 -0.41 15.18 4.82
CA ILE A 155 0.17 13.86 4.55
C ILE A 155 0.92 13.93 3.20
N LYS A 156 2.21 14.26 3.28
CA LYS A 156 3.01 14.57 2.07
C LYS A 156 3.36 13.38 1.20
N ASN A 157 3.31 12.17 1.75
CA ASN A 157 3.73 10.97 1.05
C ASN A 157 2.57 10.18 0.39
N LEU A 158 1.34 10.72 0.39
CA LEU A 158 0.21 10.08 -0.30
C LEU A 158 0.56 9.57 -1.70
N PRO A 159 1.15 10.38 -2.61
CA PRO A 159 1.34 9.93 -3.98
C PRO A 159 2.34 8.78 -4.10
N ILE A 160 3.46 8.84 -3.38
CA ILE A 160 4.49 7.80 -3.46
C ILE A 160 4.01 6.49 -2.81
N ILE A 161 3.25 6.57 -1.72
CA ILE A 161 2.66 5.38 -1.10
C ILE A 161 1.62 4.75 -2.04
N CYS A 162 0.75 5.53 -2.68
CA CYS A 162 -0.18 4.99 -3.69
C CYS A 162 0.57 4.31 -4.84
N LEU A 163 1.64 4.95 -5.36
CA LEU A 163 2.46 4.36 -6.41
C LEU A 163 3.14 3.05 -5.98
N MET A 164 3.60 2.93 -4.74
CA MET A 164 4.18 1.68 -4.23
C MET A 164 3.14 0.57 -4.07
N LEU A 165 1.91 0.92 -3.71
CA LEU A 165 0.81 -0.05 -3.64
C LEU A 165 0.42 -0.55 -5.04
N LEU A 166 0.42 0.34 -6.04
CA LEU A 166 0.21 -0.04 -7.44
C LEU A 166 1.36 -0.90 -7.96
N ASP A 167 2.61 -0.54 -7.64
CA ASP A 167 3.79 -1.34 -7.98
C ASP A 167 3.66 -2.78 -7.46
N PHE A 168 3.22 -2.94 -6.21
CA PHE A 168 2.95 -4.25 -5.63
C PHE A 168 1.85 -5.02 -6.39
N VAL A 169 0.67 -4.42 -6.60
CA VAL A 169 -0.46 -5.16 -7.22
C VAL A 169 -0.20 -5.50 -8.68
N GLU A 170 0.40 -4.58 -9.43
CA GLU A 170 0.56 -4.72 -10.88
C GLU A 170 1.82 -5.50 -11.27
N ASN A 171 2.81 -5.62 -10.38
CA ASN A 171 4.06 -6.32 -10.69
C ASN A 171 4.30 -7.55 -9.81
N GLU A 172 4.12 -7.46 -8.49
CA GLU A 172 4.43 -8.57 -7.56
C GLU A 172 3.24 -9.52 -7.38
N ALA A 173 2.03 -8.98 -7.27
CA ALA A 173 0.80 -9.73 -7.06
C ALA A 173 -0.07 -9.84 -8.33
N CYS A 174 0.50 -9.62 -9.51
CA CYS A 174 -0.23 -9.57 -10.78
C CYS A 174 -0.93 -10.89 -11.12
N ASP A 175 -0.34 -12.03 -10.73
CA ASP A 175 -0.90 -13.36 -10.95
C ASP A 175 -2.01 -13.73 -9.93
N CYS A 176 -2.25 -12.90 -8.90
CA CYS A 176 -3.25 -13.17 -7.87
C CYS A 176 -4.68 -12.76 -8.27
N ASP A 177 -4.90 -12.24 -9.49
CA ASP A 177 -6.21 -11.76 -9.97
C ASP A 177 -6.85 -10.76 -8.97
N ILE A 178 -6.09 -9.70 -8.69
CA ILE A 178 -6.42 -8.62 -7.76
C ILE A 178 -6.89 -7.41 -8.57
N ASN A 179 -8.02 -6.81 -8.18
CA ASN A 179 -8.67 -5.77 -8.99
C ASN A 179 -8.84 -4.42 -8.28
N TRP A 180 -8.23 -4.24 -7.10
CA TRP A 180 -8.35 -2.98 -6.35
C TRP A 180 -7.33 -1.92 -6.77
N GLY A 181 -6.31 -2.26 -7.59
CA GLY A 181 -5.35 -1.29 -8.12
C GLY A 181 -6.02 -0.13 -8.87
N CYS A 182 -7.04 -0.45 -9.68
CA CYS A 182 -7.79 0.58 -10.40
C CYS A 182 -8.63 1.48 -9.46
N GLU A 183 -9.07 0.97 -8.30
CA GLU A 183 -9.77 1.76 -7.28
C GLU A 183 -8.83 2.76 -6.60
N VAL A 184 -7.55 2.42 -6.45
CA VAL A 184 -6.52 3.36 -5.94
C VAL A 184 -6.32 4.51 -6.92
N VAL A 185 -6.23 4.21 -8.22
CA VAL A 185 -6.12 5.25 -9.26
C VAL A 185 -7.37 6.10 -9.29
N ARG A 186 -8.57 5.50 -9.26
CA ARG A 186 -9.85 6.20 -9.20
C ARG A 186 -9.91 7.18 -8.03
N ALA A 187 -9.62 6.70 -6.83
CA ALA A 187 -9.63 7.52 -5.62
C ALA A 187 -8.66 8.71 -5.74
N CYS A 188 -7.43 8.48 -6.25
CA CYS A 188 -6.46 9.55 -6.45
C CYS A 188 -6.94 10.57 -7.49
N ASP A 189 -7.51 10.13 -8.61
CA ASP A 189 -8.00 11.02 -9.65
C ASP A 189 -9.19 11.87 -9.19
N GLU A 190 -10.13 11.29 -8.44
CA GLU A 190 -11.26 12.00 -7.82
C GLU A 190 -10.81 13.03 -6.79
N ALA A 191 -9.77 12.71 -6.00
CA ALA A 191 -9.14 13.63 -5.07
C ALA A 191 -8.32 14.74 -5.77
N GLY A 192 -8.04 14.61 -7.07
CA GLY A 192 -7.18 15.52 -7.83
C GLY A 192 -5.67 15.24 -7.69
N ILE A 193 -5.28 14.09 -7.13
CA ILE A 193 -3.90 13.64 -7.01
C ILE A 193 -3.47 13.00 -8.33
N LYS A 194 -2.77 13.78 -9.16
CA LYS A 194 -2.29 13.34 -10.50
C LYS A 194 -1.01 12.51 -10.42
N LEU A 195 -1.18 11.21 -10.20
CA LEU A 195 -0.08 10.24 -10.02
C LEU A 195 0.89 10.20 -11.21
N GLU A 196 0.43 10.41 -12.44
CA GLU A 196 1.26 10.40 -13.64
C GLU A 196 2.36 11.48 -13.63
N ASN A 197 2.13 12.59 -12.93
CA ASN A 197 3.10 13.66 -12.78
C ASN A 197 4.05 13.43 -11.59
N LEU A 198 3.83 12.36 -10.83
CA LEU A 198 4.48 12.07 -9.55
C LEU A 198 5.22 10.73 -9.57
N ILE A 199 5.22 10.02 -10.70
CA ILE A 199 5.98 8.78 -10.92
C ILE A 199 7.45 9.04 -10.62
N ARG A 200 8.05 8.11 -9.86
CA ARG A 200 9.47 8.16 -9.50
C ARG A 200 10.15 6.85 -9.88
N LYS A 201 11.48 6.85 -10.02
CA LYS A 201 12.27 5.67 -10.40
C LYS A 201 12.23 4.52 -9.38
N GLN A 202 11.82 4.83 -8.14
CA GLN A 202 11.72 3.87 -7.04
C GLN A 202 10.62 2.83 -7.29
N VAL A 203 9.63 3.11 -8.14
CA VAL A 203 8.52 2.20 -8.44
C VAL A 203 8.56 1.76 -9.90
N SER A 204 8.09 0.54 -10.19
CA SER A 204 7.95 0.04 -11.55
C SER A 204 6.56 0.34 -12.12
N VAL A 205 6.08 1.57 -11.91
CA VAL A 205 4.79 2.06 -12.41
C VAL A 205 5.04 2.99 -13.60
N SER A 206 4.39 2.71 -14.73
CA SER A 206 4.47 3.53 -15.94
C SER A 206 3.20 4.37 -16.12
N LYS A 207 3.26 5.38 -16.99
CA LYS A 207 2.07 6.13 -17.38
C LYS A 207 1.04 5.23 -18.08
N ASP A 208 1.51 4.35 -18.96
CA ASP A 208 0.66 3.41 -19.69
C ASP A 208 -0.07 2.45 -18.73
N MET A 209 0.59 2.01 -17.65
CA MET A 209 -0.05 1.22 -16.59
C MET A 209 -1.16 2.01 -15.90
N LEU A 210 -0.93 3.28 -15.55
CA LEU A 210 -1.97 4.13 -14.96
C LEU A 210 -3.15 4.33 -15.92
N ASP A 211 -2.89 4.47 -17.21
CA ASP A 211 -3.92 4.64 -18.23
C ASP A 211 -4.76 3.34 -18.40
N THR A 212 -4.13 2.16 -18.40
CA THR A 212 -4.84 0.86 -18.34
C THR A 212 -5.72 0.75 -17.10
N LEU A 213 -5.21 1.13 -15.92
CA LEU A 213 -5.99 1.12 -14.68
C LEU A 213 -7.18 2.09 -14.73
N ARG A 214 -7.05 3.22 -15.43
CA ARG A 214 -8.15 4.15 -15.68
C ARG A 214 -9.23 3.54 -16.55
N GLU A 215 -8.84 2.88 -17.63
CA GLU A 215 -9.77 2.15 -18.49
C GLU A 215 -10.54 1.10 -17.69
N LEU A 216 -9.86 0.34 -16.83
CA LEU A 216 -10.50 -0.69 -16.00
C LEU A 216 -11.53 -0.15 -15.02
N TYR A 217 -11.26 0.94 -14.29
CA TYR A 217 -12.29 1.48 -13.38
C TYR A 217 -13.41 2.18 -14.15
N MET A 218 -13.15 2.72 -15.35
CA MET A 218 -14.18 3.28 -16.22
C MET A 218 -15.08 2.19 -16.80
N GLU A 219 -14.51 1.04 -17.15
CA GLU A 219 -15.28 -0.15 -17.53
C GLU A 219 -16.18 -0.60 -16.38
N LYS A 220 -15.63 -0.77 -15.16
CA LYS A 220 -16.42 -1.08 -13.95
C LYS A 220 -17.55 -0.09 -13.70
N LYS A 221 -17.30 1.21 -13.94
CA LYS A 221 -18.29 2.27 -13.80
C LYS A 221 -19.48 2.05 -14.74
N LEU A 222 -19.20 1.69 -16.00
CA LEU A 222 -20.16 1.56 -17.08
C LEU A 222 -20.82 0.17 -17.14
N SER A 223 -20.14 -0.89 -16.68
CA SER A 223 -20.58 -2.28 -16.77
C SER A 223 -21.46 -2.74 -15.62
N SER A 224 -21.60 -1.95 -14.56
CA SER A 224 -22.63 -2.17 -13.54
C SER A 224 -23.99 -2.23 -14.23
N GLU A 225 -24.63 -3.41 -14.25
CA GLU A 225 -25.91 -3.68 -14.93
C GLU A 225 -27.04 -2.72 -14.48
N HIS A 226 -26.88 -2.07 -13.31
CA HIS A 226 -27.81 -1.06 -12.77
C HIS A 226 -27.42 0.39 -13.14
N ALA A 227 -26.14 0.65 -13.42
CA ALA A 227 -25.66 1.98 -13.78
C ALA A 227 -26.18 2.42 -15.15
N ALA A 228 -26.33 1.47 -16.09
CA ALA A 228 -26.76 1.75 -17.45
C ALA A 228 -28.24 2.17 -17.57
N GLU A 229 -29.08 1.84 -16.59
CA GLU A 229 -30.53 2.07 -16.68
C GLU A 229 -31.06 3.21 -15.79
N GLU A 230 -30.45 3.50 -14.63
CA GLU A 230 -31.05 4.44 -13.66
C GLU A 230 -30.25 5.72 -13.37
N ASP A 231 -28.96 5.83 -13.78
CA ASP A 231 -28.10 6.90 -13.24
C ASP A 231 -26.99 7.43 -14.18
N GLU A 232 -27.29 7.58 -15.47
CA GLU A 232 -26.37 8.04 -16.54
C GLU A 232 -25.10 7.17 -16.70
N GLY A 233 -25.11 5.91 -16.29
CA GLY A 233 -23.95 5.01 -16.41
C GLY A 233 -22.92 5.13 -15.28
N ASN A 234 -23.28 5.67 -14.11
CA ASN A 234 -22.34 5.77 -12.98
C ASN A 234 -22.56 4.68 -11.91
N GLY A 235 -21.88 3.53 -12.06
CA GLY A 235 -21.91 2.41 -11.10
C GLY A 235 -21.34 2.68 -9.70
N TYR A 236 -20.79 3.88 -9.47
CA TYR A 236 -20.30 4.30 -8.15
C TYR A 236 -21.25 5.28 -7.43
N LYS A 237 -22.34 5.72 -8.07
CA LYS A 237 -23.41 6.41 -7.32
C LYS A 237 -24.13 5.39 -6.45
N THR A 238 -24.14 5.65 -5.14
CA THR A 238 -25.00 4.91 -4.21
C THR A 238 -26.28 5.71 -3.99
N PHE A 239 -27.42 5.02 -3.90
CA PHE A 239 -28.69 5.62 -3.47
C PHE A 239 -28.49 6.24 -2.08
N ALA A 240 -28.72 7.54 -1.99
CA ALA A 240 -28.81 8.28 -0.72
C ALA A 240 -30.19 8.10 -0.06
#